data_AF-A0A378MGX1-F1
#
_entry.id   AF-A0A378MGX1-F1
#
_cell.length_a   1.000
_cell.length_b   1.000
_cell.length_c   1.000
_cell.angle_alpha   90.00
_cell.angle_beta   90.00
_cell.angle_gamma   90.00
#
_symmetry.space_group_name_H-M   'P 1'
#
loop_
_entity.id
_entity.type
_entity.pdbx_description
1 polymer ?
#
loop_
_entity_poly.entity_id
_entity_poly.type
_entity_poly.pdbx_seq_one_letter_code
_entity_poly.pdbx_strand_id
1 'polypeptide(L)'
;MSKSKDITLLAVFTGIILLLAFTPLGFIPLGIIKATIIHIPVIIGSILLGPKRGAILGVVFGATSLISNTISPALLSFVFSPFIPIPGLTHGSLLALLICFLPRLLVGILPFYFYRFFARLFKSRKPSVSYLLAGIAGSLINTVLVMAGIYFFFGNAYAEVQNIPIKEVYGAIISIIAINGVPEAIVAGLITMVVLKIVNNSNRFKQLFR
;
A
#
# COMPACT_ATOMS: atom_id res chain seq x y z
N MET A 1 21.11 9.21 -13.42
CA MET A 1 20.25 10.12 -12.65
C MET A 1 21.12 11.02 -11.77
N SER A 2 21.02 12.34 -11.94
CA SER A 2 21.67 13.29 -11.02
C SER A 2 20.92 13.31 -9.68
N LYS A 3 21.65 13.50 -8.57
CA LYS A 3 21.06 13.57 -7.21
C LYS A 3 19.84 14.51 -7.14
N SER A 4 19.86 15.61 -7.89
CA SER A 4 18.76 16.58 -7.91
C SER A 4 17.47 16.01 -8.51
N LYS A 5 17.53 15.31 -9.65
CA LYS A 5 16.36 14.71 -10.32
C LYS A 5 15.67 13.67 -9.44
N ASP A 6 16.47 12.88 -8.76
CA ASP A 6 16.03 11.86 -7.82
C ASP A 6 15.23 12.44 -6.65
N ILE A 7 15.73 13.53 -6.08
CA ILE A 7 15.08 14.25 -4.98
C ILE A 7 13.80 14.91 -5.48
N THR A 8 13.81 15.50 -6.69
CA THR A 8 12.60 16.10 -7.29
C THR A 8 11.50 15.05 -7.50
N LEU A 9 11.82 13.89 -8.07
CA LEU A 9 10.83 12.83 -8.28
C LEU A 9 10.32 12.25 -6.96
N LEU A 10 11.20 12.06 -5.98
CA LEU A 10 10.80 11.66 -4.64
C LEU A 10 9.82 12.68 -4.05
N ALA A 11 10.10 13.98 -4.17
CA ALA A 11 9.24 15.05 -3.70
C ALA A 11 7.89 15.08 -4.42
N VAL A 12 7.87 14.86 -5.74
CA VAL A 12 6.63 14.77 -6.53
C VAL A 12 5.77 13.59 -6.09
N PHE A 13 6.34 12.38 -5.98
CA PHE A 13 5.60 11.21 -5.49
C PHE A 13 5.12 11.40 -4.05
N THR A 14 5.95 12.01 -3.19
CA THR A 14 5.56 12.39 -1.83
C THR A 14 4.38 13.36 -1.84
N GLY A 15 4.42 14.39 -2.69
CA GLY A 15 3.32 15.35 -2.85
C GLY A 15 2.02 14.68 -3.34
N ILE A 16 2.10 13.75 -4.29
CA ILE A 16 0.95 12.97 -4.76
C ILE A 16 0.38 12.12 -3.61
N ILE A 17 1.24 11.44 -2.84
CA ILE A 17 0.83 10.64 -1.68
C ILE A 17 0.12 11.51 -0.64
N LEU A 18 0.67 12.68 -0.31
CA LEU A 18 0.06 13.61 0.64
C LEU A 18 -1.29 14.13 0.12
N LEU A 19 -1.36 14.52 -1.15
CA LEU A 19 -2.60 14.96 -1.78
C LEU A 19 -3.68 13.88 -1.70
N LEU A 20 -3.35 12.63 -2.08
CA LEU A 20 -4.29 11.52 -1.99
C LEU A 20 -4.68 11.22 -0.54
N ALA A 21 -3.74 11.29 0.41
CA ALA A 21 -4.01 11.01 1.81
C ALA A 21 -4.93 12.01 2.49
N PHE A 22 -4.81 13.30 2.13
CA PHE A 22 -5.63 14.38 2.69
C PHE A 22 -6.90 14.66 1.88
N THR A 23 -7.11 13.96 0.77
CA THR A 23 -8.35 14.02 0.01
C THR A 23 -9.16 12.73 0.18
N PRO A 24 -10.49 12.75 -0.01
CA PRO A 24 -11.32 11.54 0.02
C PRO A 24 -10.94 10.49 -1.04
N LEU A 25 -10.08 10.85 -2.00
CA LEU A 25 -9.67 9.99 -3.11
C LEU A 25 -8.67 8.90 -2.70
N GLY A 26 -7.83 9.13 -1.70
CA GLY A 26 -6.81 8.15 -1.30
C GLY A 26 -7.34 7.01 -0.43
N PHE A 27 -8.43 7.25 0.30
CA PHE A 27 -9.07 6.32 1.23
C PHE A 27 -10.58 6.31 1.00
N ILE A 28 -11.07 5.46 0.11
CA ILE A 28 -12.50 5.36 -0.19
C ILE A 28 -13.16 4.42 0.84
N PRO A 29 -14.08 4.91 1.70
CA PRO A 29 -14.72 4.05 2.71
C PRO A 29 -15.70 3.08 2.04
N LEU A 30 -15.31 1.82 1.87
CA LEU A 30 -16.17 0.75 1.36
C LEU A 30 -16.77 -0.05 2.53
N GLY A 31 -17.57 0.62 3.35
CA GLY A 31 -18.21 0.03 4.52
C GLY A 31 -17.19 -0.37 5.60
N ILE A 32 -16.75 -1.63 5.58
CA ILE A 32 -15.93 -2.26 6.63
C ILE A 32 -14.46 -1.83 6.55
N ILE A 33 -13.93 -1.62 5.34
CA ILE A 33 -12.54 -1.20 5.11
C ILE A 33 -12.47 -0.01 4.15
N LYS A 34 -11.46 0.86 4.38
CA LYS A 34 -11.12 1.93 3.44
C LYS A 34 -10.31 1.32 2.30
N ALA A 35 -10.86 1.32 1.09
CA ALA A 35 -10.10 0.99 -0.11
C ALA A 35 -9.01 2.03 -0.32
N THR A 36 -7.78 1.58 -0.63
CA THR A 36 -6.61 2.47 -0.68
C THR A 36 -6.10 2.61 -2.11
N ILE A 37 -5.86 3.84 -2.55
CA ILE A 37 -5.23 4.11 -3.88
C ILE A 37 -3.78 4.58 -3.70
N ILE A 38 -3.42 5.03 -2.49
CA ILE A 38 -2.11 5.62 -2.17
C ILE A 38 -0.94 4.66 -2.40
N HIS A 39 -1.17 3.36 -2.28
CA HIS A 39 -0.13 2.36 -2.53
C HIS A 39 0.33 2.35 -4.00
N ILE A 40 -0.48 2.81 -4.96
CA ILE A 40 -0.13 2.82 -6.38
C ILE A 40 1.03 3.79 -6.69
N PRO A 41 0.98 5.09 -6.32
CA PRO A 41 2.13 5.98 -6.42
C PRO A 41 3.39 5.46 -5.71
N VAL A 42 3.24 4.79 -4.57
CA VAL A 42 4.37 4.17 -3.84
C VAL A 42 4.99 3.04 -4.66
N ILE A 43 4.19 2.16 -5.25
CA ILE A 43 4.65 1.07 -6.12
C ILE A 43 5.39 1.62 -7.35
N ILE A 44 4.78 2.60 -8.03
CA ILE A 44 5.37 3.23 -9.23
C ILE A 44 6.70 3.91 -8.85
N GLY A 45 6.71 4.68 -7.77
CA GLY A 45 7.90 5.33 -7.24
C GLY A 45 8.99 4.34 -6.85
N SER A 46 8.64 3.20 -6.24
CA SER A 46 9.56 2.11 -5.91
C SER A 46 10.23 1.52 -7.16
N ILE A 47 9.45 1.25 -8.21
CA ILE A 47 9.96 0.66 -9.45
C ILE A 47 10.88 1.65 -10.20
N LEU A 48 10.54 2.95 -10.21
CA LEU A 48 11.31 3.98 -10.91
C LEU A 48 12.56 4.44 -10.15
N LEU A 49 12.45 4.65 -8.84
CA LEU A 49 13.49 5.27 -8.01
C LEU A 49 14.33 4.24 -7.24
N GLY A 50 13.90 2.98 -7.22
CA GLY A 50 14.54 1.89 -6.50
C GLY A 50 14.08 1.74 -5.04
N PRO A 51 14.54 0.67 -4.37
CA PRO A 51 13.98 0.22 -3.09
C PRO A 51 14.24 1.19 -1.94
N LYS A 52 15.38 1.90 -1.93
CA LYS A 52 15.71 2.87 -0.86
C LYS A 52 14.74 4.04 -0.82
N ARG A 53 14.38 4.57 -1.99
CA ARG A 53 13.45 5.71 -2.12
C ARG A 53 12.00 5.27 -2.04
N GLY A 54 11.70 4.10 -2.59
CA GLY A 54 10.42 3.46 -2.37
C GLY A 54 10.14 3.21 -0.89
N ALA A 55 11.13 2.81 -0.08
CA ALA A 55 10.97 2.70 1.37
C ALA A 55 10.58 4.04 2.02
N ILE A 56 11.19 5.16 1.61
CA ILE A 56 10.83 6.49 2.09
C ILE A 56 9.37 6.81 1.74
N LEU A 57 8.95 6.56 0.50
CA LEU A 57 7.55 6.73 0.08
C LEU A 57 6.59 5.83 0.88
N GLY A 58 7.03 4.61 1.20
CA GLY A 58 6.30 3.69 2.08
C GLY A 58 6.15 4.21 3.50
N VAL A 59 7.19 4.82 4.07
CA VAL A 59 7.11 5.47 5.39
C VAL A 59 6.16 6.66 5.36
N VAL A 60 6.21 7.50 4.32
CA VAL A 60 5.26 8.61 4.14
C VAL A 60 3.83 8.07 4.05
N PHE A 61 3.61 6.98 3.32
CA PHE A 61 2.30 6.32 3.26
C PHE A 61 1.86 5.76 4.62
N GLY A 62 2.77 5.18 5.41
CA GLY A 62 2.48 4.74 6.78
C GLY A 62 2.10 5.91 7.69
N ALA A 63 2.87 7.00 7.66
CA ALA A 63 2.62 8.19 8.47
C ALA A 63 1.28 8.84 8.14
N THR A 64 0.99 9.01 6.85
CA THR A 64 -0.31 9.54 6.40
C THR A 64 -1.47 8.61 6.75
N SER A 65 -1.28 7.28 6.68
CA SER A 65 -2.27 6.31 7.14
C SER A 65 -2.56 6.45 8.64
N LEU A 66 -1.53 6.62 9.46
CA LEU A 66 -1.70 6.84 10.90
C LEU A 66 -2.44 8.14 11.20
N ILE A 67 -2.06 9.24 10.54
CA ILE A 67 -2.69 10.55 10.71
C ILE A 67 -4.17 10.48 10.31
N SER A 68 -4.46 9.92 9.12
CA SER A 68 -5.83 9.79 8.61
C SER A 68 -6.71 8.93 9.53
N ASN A 69 -6.18 7.81 10.05
CA ASN A 69 -6.92 6.96 10.97
C ASN A 69 -7.12 7.61 12.35
N THR A 70 -6.25 8.52 12.76
CA THR A 70 -6.38 9.25 14.03
C THR A 70 -7.38 10.40 13.94
N ILE A 71 -7.38 11.16 12.83
CA ILE A 71 -8.24 12.34 12.64
C ILE A 71 -9.63 11.96 12.14
N SER A 72 -9.74 10.93 11.30
CA SER A 72 -11.01 10.41 10.78
C SER A 72 -11.13 8.90 11.06
N PRO A 73 -11.46 8.54 12.32
CA PRO A 73 -11.57 7.15 12.73
C PRO A 73 -12.66 6.41 11.95
N ALA A 74 -12.36 5.18 11.58
CA ALA A 74 -13.29 4.18 11.07
C ALA A 74 -13.25 2.94 11.99
N LEU A 75 -14.12 1.97 11.70
CA LEU A 75 -14.30 0.76 12.53
C LEU A 75 -13.00 0.02 12.83
N LEU A 76 -12.04 0.00 11.90
CA LEU A 76 -10.76 -0.71 12.05
C LEU A 76 -9.58 0.21 12.35
N SER A 77 -9.82 1.49 12.67
CA SER A 77 -8.74 2.47 12.88
C SER A 77 -7.89 2.18 14.13
N PHE A 78 -8.39 1.41 15.10
CA PHE A 78 -7.62 0.93 16.25
C PHE A 78 -6.43 0.03 15.86
N VAL A 79 -6.47 -0.59 14.68
CA VAL A 79 -5.37 -1.41 14.13
C VAL A 79 -4.27 -0.52 13.53
N PHE A 80 -4.59 0.71 13.14
CA PHE A 80 -3.67 1.60 12.42
C PHE A 80 -3.20 2.81 13.24
N SER A 81 -3.79 3.06 14.41
CA SER A 81 -3.40 4.16 15.30
C SER A 81 -3.32 3.68 16.75
N PRO A 82 -2.17 3.88 17.44
CA PRO A 82 -2.04 3.56 18.86
C PRO A 82 -2.83 4.52 19.76
N PHE A 83 -3.36 5.60 19.21
CA PHE A 83 -4.15 6.60 19.95
C PHE A 83 -5.63 6.23 20.04
N ILE A 84 -6.08 5.24 19.25
CA ILE A 84 -7.46 4.78 19.27
C ILE A 84 -7.53 3.56 20.19
N PRO A 85 -8.41 3.59 21.21
CA PRO A 85 -8.58 2.47 22.11
C PRO A 85 -9.06 1.25 21.33
N ILE A 86 -8.49 0.10 21.68
CA ILE A 86 -8.95 -1.18 21.15
C ILE A 86 -10.33 -1.43 21.77
N PRO A 87 -11.31 -1.93 21.00
CA PRO A 87 -12.58 -2.44 21.54
C PRO A 87 -12.33 -3.29 22.80
N GLY A 88 -13.00 -2.96 23.90
CA GLY A 88 -12.84 -3.64 25.19
C GLY A 88 -11.64 -3.18 26.06
N LEU A 89 -10.79 -2.27 25.60
CA LEU A 89 -9.63 -1.74 26.35
C LEU A 89 -9.63 -0.20 26.42
N THR A 90 -9.06 0.35 27.48
CA THR A 90 -8.91 1.80 27.70
C THR A 90 -7.67 2.41 27.02
N HIS A 91 -6.82 1.57 26.42
CA HIS A 91 -5.56 1.98 25.80
C HIS A 91 -5.44 1.39 24.39
N GLY A 92 -4.82 2.14 23.48
CA GLY A 92 -4.40 1.60 22.19
C GLY A 92 -3.12 0.77 22.33
N SER A 93 -2.70 0.10 21.24
CA SER A 93 -1.51 -0.76 21.24
C SER A 93 -0.42 -0.22 20.33
N LEU A 94 0.83 -0.30 20.80
CA LEU A 94 2.01 -0.01 19.97
C LEU A 94 2.14 -0.98 18.79
N LEU A 95 1.51 -2.15 18.83
CA LEU A 95 1.45 -3.08 17.70
C LEU A 95 0.68 -2.48 16.51
N ALA A 96 -0.20 -1.50 16.74
CA ALA A 96 -0.86 -0.76 15.67
C ALA A 96 0.15 0.02 14.81
N LEU A 97 1.24 0.53 15.41
CA LEU A 97 2.32 1.17 14.65
C LEU A 97 3.04 0.17 13.76
N LEU A 98 3.26 -1.05 14.25
CA LEU A 98 3.89 -2.11 13.47
C LEU A 98 3.02 -2.47 12.26
N ILE A 99 1.73 -2.75 12.48
CA ILE A 99 0.80 -3.08 11.38
C ILE A 99 0.59 -1.89 10.45
N CYS A 100 0.66 -0.67 10.97
CA CYS A 100 0.61 0.53 10.14
C CYS A 100 1.87 0.61 9.28
N PHE A 101 3.07 0.72 9.81
CA PHE A 101 4.27 1.02 9.02
C PHE A 101 4.85 -0.17 8.25
N LEU A 102 4.82 -1.38 8.81
CA LEU A 102 5.54 -2.53 8.24
C LEU A 102 5.03 -2.92 6.84
N PRO A 103 3.71 -3.08 6.59
CA PRO A 103 3.21 -3.36 5.25
C PRO A 103 3.56 -2.24 4.26
N ARG A 104 3.46 -0.97 4.68
CA ARG A 104 3.70 0.17 3.77
C ARG A 104 5.17 0.33 3.42
N LEU A 105 6.08 0.04 4.36
CA LEU A 105 7.51 -0.05 4.07
C LEU A 105 7.77 -1.16 3.03
N LEU A 106 7.16 -2.33 3.20
CA LEU A 106 7.34 -3.46 2.29
C LEU A 106 6.74 -3.20 0.91
N VAL A 107 5.61 -2.50 0.81
CA VAL A 107 5.07 -1.99 -0.45
C VAL A 107 6.02 -0.99 -1.11
N GLY A 108 6.79 -0.24 -0.32
CA GLY A 108 7.86 0.63 -0.82
C GLY A 108 9.06 -0.14 -1.39
N ILE A 109 9.31 -1.37 -0.95
CA ILE A 109 10.56 -2.10 -1.25
C ILE A 109 10.34 -3.24 -2.23
N LEU A 110 9.38 -4.11 -1.95
CA LEU A 110 9.18 -5.37 -2.63
C LEU A 110 8.75 -5.24 -4.11
N PRO A 111 7.91 -4.28 -4.53
CA PRO A 111 7.52 -4.17 -5.93
C PRO A 111 8.70 -3.98 -6.90
N PHE A 112 9.76 -3.30 -6.47
CA PHE A 112 10.99 -3.20 -7.25
C PHE A 112 11.64 -4.58 -7.48
N TYR A 113 11.69 -5.43 -6.46
CA TYR A 113 12.25 -6.78 -6.57
C TYR A 113 11.35 -7.69 -7.40
N PHE A 114 10.03 -7.61 -7.23
CA PHE A 114 9.07 -8.33 -8.08
C PHE A 114 9.21 -7.93 -9.54
N TYR A 115 9.28 -6.63 -9.83
CA TYR A 115 9.55 -6.13 -11.17
C TYR A 115 10.84 -6.73 -11.74
N ARG A 116 11.95 -6.67 -10.99
CA ARG A 116 13.23 -7.22 -11.44
C ARG A 116 13.19 -8.73 -11.66
N PHE A 117 12.47 -9.46 -10.81
CA PHE A 117 12.25 -10.90 -10.93
C PHE A 117 11.47 -11.23 -12.21
N PHE A 118 10.32 -10.61 -12.43
CA PHE A 118 9.50 -10.84 -13.63
C PHE A 118 10.20 -10.35 -14.89
N ALA A 119 10.93 -9.23 -14.85
CA ALA A 119 11.69 -8.75 -16.00
C ALA A 119 12.77 -9.76 -16.42
N ARG A 120 13.45 -10.39 -15.46
CA ARG A 120 14.40 -11.48 -15.72
C ARG A 120 13.70 -12.72 -16.27
N LEU A 121 12.59 -13.12 -15.69
CA LEU A 121 11.81 -14.29 -16.12
C LEU A 121 11.36 -14.16 -17.58
N PHE A 122 10.90 -12.97 -17.98
CA PHE A 122 10.47 -12.69 -19.35
C PHE A 122 11.59 -12.22 -20.28
N LYS A 123 12.87 -12.32 -19.87
CA LYS A 123 14.05 -11.87 -20.63
C LYS A 123 13.89 -10.45 -21.21
N SER A 124 13.25 -9.56 -20.45
CA SER A 124 12.92 -8.18 -20.85
C SER A 124 12.09 -8.03 -22.13
N ARG A 125 11.50 -9.10 -22.69
CA ARG A 125 10.70 -9.04 -23.92
C ARG A 125 9.29 -8.47 -23.72
N LYS A 126 8.76 -8.55 -22.49
CA LYS A 126 7.41 -8.08 -22.14
C LYS A 126 7.43 -7.17 -20.90
N PRO A 127 8.05 -5.98 -20.96
CA PRO A 127 8.20 -5.10 -19.80
C PRO A 127 6.85 -4.69 -19.19
N SER A 128 5.81 -4.53 -20.01
CA SER A 128 4.45 -4.22 -19.55
C SER A 128 3.87 -5.31 -18.63
N VAL A 129 4.13 -6.58 -18.92
CA VAL A 129 3.67 -7.70 -18.08
C VAL A 129 4.42 -7.70 -16.75
N SER A 130 5.72 -7.40 -16.75
CA SER A 130 6.50 -7.24 -15.53
C SER A 130 5.97 -6.10 -14.64
N TYR A 131 5.56 -4.98 -15.23
CA TYR A 131 4.95 -3.86 -14.49
C TYR A 131 3.59 -4.23 -13.91
N LEU A 132 2.75 -4.94 -14.68
CA LEU A 132 1.44 -5.41 -14.24
C LEU A 132 1.57 -6.31 -13.00
N LEU A 133 2.43 -7.35 -13.10
CA LEU A 133 2.63 -8.31 -12.03
C LEU A 133 3.27 -7.69 -10.79
N ALA A 134 4.19 -6.74 -10.97
CA ALA A 134 4.76 -6.00 -9.85
C ALA A 134 3.73 -5.12 -9.13
N GLY A 135 2.80 -4.51 -9.88
CA GLY A 135 1.67 -3.75 -9.33
C GLY A 135 0.70 -4.61 -8.53
N ILE A 136 0.30 -5.76 -9.09
CA ILE A 136 -0.56 -6.76 -8.43
C ILE A 136 0.13 -7.24 -7.14
N ALA A 137 1.39 -7.65 -7.22
CA ALA A 137 2.14 -8.12 -6.07
C ALA A 137 2.25 -7.04 -4.98
N GLY A 138 2.56 -5.80 -5.36
CA GLY A 138 2.65 -4.68 -4.43
C GLY A 138 1.35 -4.43 -3.66
N SER A 139 0.21 -4.44 -4.35
CA SER A 139 -1.10 -4.27 -3.73
C SER A 139 -1.47 -5.44 -2.81
N LEU A 140 -1.26 -6.69 -3.26
CA LEU A 140 -1.54 -7.89 -2.46
C LEU A 140 -0.70 -7.94 -1.18
N ILE A 141 0.59 -7.56 -1.24
CA ILE A 141 1.46 -7.50 -0.06
C ILE A 141 0.87 -6.58 1.00
N ASN A 142 0.34 -5.41 0.61
CA ASN A 142 -0.30 -4.50 1.55
C ASN A 142 -1.49 -5.18 2.23
N THR A 143 -2.43 -5.69 1.44
CA THR A 143 -3.70 -6.23 1.95
C THR A 143 -3.48 -7.50 2.76
N VAL A 144 -2.66 -8.43 2.28
CA VAL A 144 -2.37 -9.69 2.98
C VAL A 144 -1.64 -9.43 4.30
N LEU A 145 -0.63 -8.56 4.33
CA LEU A 145 0.11 -8.30 5.57
C LEU A 145 -0.72 -7.54 6.59
N VAL A 146 -1.54 -6.58 6.17
CA VAL A 146 -2.47 -5.87 7.05
C VAL A 146 -3.46 -6.86 7.66
N MET A 147 -4.09 -7.69 6.83
CA MET A 147 -5.09 -8.65 7.28
C MET A 147 -4.50 -9.77 8.14
N ALA A 148 -3.31 -10.27 7.80
CA ALA A 148 -2.58 -11.21 8.64
C ALA A 148 -2.21 -10.58 9.99
N GLY A 149 -1.75 -9.32 10.00
CA GLY A 149 -1.49 -8.57 11.24
C GLY A 149 -2.74 -8.45 12.11
N ILE A 150 -3.89 -8.16 11.51
CA ILE A 150 -5.18 -8.12 12.22
C ILE A 150 -5.47 -9.49 12.85
N TYR A 151 -5.35 -10.57 12.08
CA TYR A 151 -5.60 -11.92 12.58
C TYR A 151 -4.74 -12.27 13.80
N PHE A 152 -3.42 -12.07 13.72
CA PHE A 152 -2.49 -12.49 14.76
C PHE A 152 -2.49 -11.60 16.00
N PHE A 153 -2.64 -10.29 15.85
CA PHE A 153 -2.48 -9.34 16.96
C PHE A 153 -3.81 -8.78 17.48
N PHE A 154 -4.83 -8.72 16.64
CA PHE A 154 -6.10 -8.03 16.92
C PHE A 154 -7.34 -8.88 16.62
N GLY A 155 -7.20 -10.21 16.47
CA GLY A 155 -8.30 -11.09 16.07
C GLY A 155 -9.52 -11.03 16.98
N ASN A 156 -9.31 -10.97 18.30
CA ASN A 156 -10.40 -10.84 19.28
C ASN A 156 -11.13 -9.50 19.16
N ALA A 157 -10.38 -8.39 19.07
CA ALA A 157 -10.96 -7.06 18.91
C ALA A 157 -11.70 -6.91 17.56
N TYR A 158 -11.18 -7.55 16.51
CA TYR A 158 -11.83 -7.60 15.21
C TYR A 158 -13.16 -8.39 15.29
N ALA A 159 -13.18 -9.53 15.98
CA ALA A 159 -14.39 -10.33 16.20
C ALA A 159 -15.48 -9.52 16.90
N GLU A 160 -15.10 -8.79 17.95
CA GLU A 160 -16.00 -7.95 18.75
C GLU A 160 -16.61 -6.80 17.91
N VAL A 161 -15.79 -6.09 17.12
CA VAL A 161 -16.28 -4.99 16.27
C VAL A 161 -17.19 -5.49 15.15
N GLN A 162 -16.87 -6.66 14.59
CA GLN A 162 -17.69 -7.26 13.53
C GLN A 162 -18.88 -8.05 14.08
N ASN A 163 -19.03 -8.17 15.40
CA ASN A 163 -20.04 -9.01 16.05
C ASN A 163 -20.07 -10.45 15.51
N ILE A 164 -18.90 -11.00 15.20
CA ILE A 164 -18.74 -12.37 14.70
C ILE A 164 -18.01 -13.25 15.73
N PRO A 165 -18.26 -14.57 15.75
CA PRO A 165 -17.47 -15.49 16.54
C PRO A 165 -15.98 -15.46 16.14
N ILE A 166 -15.06 -15.60 17.10
CA ILE A 166 -13.60 -15.63 16.83
C ILE A 166 -13.21 -16.70 15.79
N LYS A 167 -13.91 -17.84 15.79
CA LYS A 167 -13.75 -18.94 14.83
C LYS A 167 -14.05 -18.54 13.38
N GLU A 168 -14.83 -17.49 13.15
CA GLU A 168 -15.22 -17.00 11.82
C GLU A 168 -14.33 -15.86 11.32
N VAL A 169 -13.48 -15.28 12.17
CA VAL A 169 -12.57 -14.18 11.82
C VAL A 169 -11.66 -14.53 10.64
N TYR A 170 -11.15 -15.76 10.60
CA TYR A 170 -10.33 -16.22 9.48
C TYR A 170 -11.10 -16.19 8.15
N GLY A 171 -12.36 -16.66 8.16
CA GLY A 171 -13.23 -16.63 6.99
C GLY A 171 -13.58 -15.20 6.54
N ALA A 172 -13.87 -14.32 7.51
CA ALA A 172 -14.12 -12.90 7.24
C ALA A 172 -12.89 -12.19 6.65
N ILE A 173 -11.69 -12.50 7.12
CA ILE A 173 -10.46 -11.94 6.57
C ILE A 173 -10.23 -12.40 5.13
N ILE A 174 -10.40 -13.70 4.85
CA ILE A 174 -10.27 -14.22 3.48
C ILE A 174 -11.29 -13.57 2.56
N SER A 175 -12.54 -13.41 3.00
CA SER A 175 -13.57 -12.77 2.19
C SER A 175 -13.23 -11.32 1.88
N ILE A 176 -12.69 -10.56 2.83
CA ILE A 176 -12.22 -9.19 2.59
C ILE A 176 -11.07 -9.16 1.58
N ILE A 177 -10.09 -10.06 1.71
CA ILE A 177 -8.98 -10.16 0.74
C ILE A 177 -9.51 -10.48 -0.65
N ALA A 178 -10.50 -11.38 -0.77
CA ALA A 178 -11.08 -11.77 -2.05
C ALA A 178 -11.95 -10.67 -2.67
N ILE A 179 -12.82 -10.04 -1.89
CA ILE A 179 -13.80 -9.06 -2.38
C ILE A 179 -13.16 -7.70 -2.65
N ASN A 180 -12.23 -7.26 -1.79
CA ASN A 180 -11.61 -5.95 -1.92
C ASN A 180 -10.18 -6.03 -2.42
N GLY A 181 -9.37 -6.94 -1.86
CA GLY A 181 -7.96 -7.05 -2.21
C GLY A 181 -7.70 -7.45 -3.66
N VAL A 182 -8.53 -8.33 -4.24
CA VAL A 182 -8.36 -8.77 -5.65
C VAL A 182 -8.69 -7.63 -6.63
N PRO A 183 -9.86 -6.95 -6.56
CA PRO A 183 -10.12 -5.80 -7.42
C PRO A 183 -9.09 -4.68 -7.27
N GLU A 184 -8.69 -4.35 -6.03
CA GLU A 184 -7.64 -3.36 -5.79
C GLU A 184 -6.32 -3.75 -6.46
N ALA A 185 -5.91 -5.01 -6.35
CA ALA A 185 -4.68 -5.48 -6.95
C ALA A 185 -4.70 -5.46 -8.48
N ILE A 186 -5.83 -5.80 -9.10
CA ILE A 186 -6.00 -5.72 -10.56
C ILE A 186 -5.90 -4.27 -11.01
N VAL A 187 -6.62 -3.35 -10.35
CA VAL A 187 -6.60 -1.92 -10.68
C VAL A 187 -5.19 -1.35 -10.50
N ALA A 188 -4.53 -1.66 -9.38
CA ALA A 188 -3.16 -1.25 -9.10
C ALA A 188 -2.17 -1.78 -10.15
N GLY A 189 -2.31 -3.04 -10.57
CA GLY A 189 -1.54 -3.66 -11.63
C GLY A 189 -1.69 -2.94 -12.97
N LEU A 190 -2.93 -2.70 -13.39
CA LEU A 190 -3.24 -2.03 -14.66
C LEU A 190 -2.70 -0.59 -14.68
N ILE A 191 -2.95 0.18 -13.62
CA ILE A 191 -2.46 1.57 -13.53
C ILE A 191 -0.93 1.59 -13.53
N THR A 192 -0.29 0.72 -12.74
CA THR A 192 1.18 0.61 -12.70
C THR A 192 1.74 0.27 -14.08
N MET A 193 1.14 -0.67 -14.79
CA MET A 193 1.54 -1.04 -16.15
C MET A 193 1.42 0.14 -17.12
N VAL A 194 0.27 0.81 -17.15
CA VAL A 194 0.00 1.91 -18.09
C VAL A 194 0.97 3.06 -17.83
N VAL A 195 1.11 3.49 -16.59
CA VAL A 195 1.99 4.62 -16.22
C VAL A 195 3.44 4.30 -16.54
N LEU A 196 3.97 3.15 -16.12
CA LEU A 196 5.36 2.79 -16.36
C LEU A 196 5.67 2.57 -17.84
N LYS A 197 4.73 2.03 -18.61
CA LYS A 197 4.87 1.90 -20.07
C LYS A 197 4.99 3.26 -20.75
N ILE A 198 4.14 4.22 -20.37
CA ILE A 198 4.18 5.59 -20.92
C ILE A 198 5.48 6.29 -20.54
N VAL A 199 5.86 6.22 -19.26
CA VAL A 199 7.10 6.80 -18.74
C VAL A 199 8.32 6.25 -19.48
N ASN A 200 8.37 4.93 -19.71
CA ASN A 200 9.50 4.30 -20.40
C ASN A 200 9.53 4.59 -21.91
N ASN A 201 8.38 4.78 -22.55
CA ASN A 201 8.32 5.10 -23.99
C ASN A 201 8.52 6.59 -24.30
N SER A 202 8.25 7.49 -23.36
CA SER A 202 8.40 8.93 -23.58
C SER A 202 9.86 9.37 -23.61
N ASN A 203 10.32 9.89 -24.75
CA ASN A 203 11.68 10.43 -24.91
C ASN A 203 11.96 11.64 -24.00
N ARG A 204 10.93 12.43 -23.66
CA ARG A 204 11.04 13.55 -22.68
C ARG A 204 11.27 13.02 -21.27
N PHE A 205 10.63 11.92 -20.89
CA PHE A 205 10.88 11.28 -19.59
C PHE A 205 12.23 10.56 -19.54
N LYS A 206 12.70 9.96 -20.64
CA LYS A 206 14.06 9.41 -20.70
C LYS A 206 15.14 10.45 -20.39
N GLN A 207 14.93 11.73 -20.72
CA GLN A 207 15.84 12.82 -20.32
C GLN A 207 15.73 13.18 -18.82
N LEU A 208 14.57 12.99 -18.20
CA LEU A 208 14.37 13.12 -16.74
C LEU A 208 14.94 11.94 -15.94
N PHE A 209 15.05 10.75 -16.55
CA PHE A 209 15.51 9.52 -15.87
C PHE A 209 16.95 9.06 -16.23
N ARG A 210 17.57 9.61 -17.29
CA ARG A 210 19.03 9.53 -17.53
C ARG A 210 19.77 10.57 -16.67
#